data_AF-A0A2G6WGX4-F1
#
_entry.id   AF-A0A2G6WGX4-F1
#
_cell.length_a   1.000
_cell.length_b   1.000
_cell.length_c   1.000
_cell.angle_alpha   90.00
_cell.angle_beta   90.00
_cell.angle_gamma   90.00
#
_symmetry.space_group_name_H-M   'P 1'
#
loop_
_entity.id
_entity.type
_entity.pdbx_description
1 polymer ?
#
loop_
_entity_poly.entity_id
_entity_poly.type
_entity_poly.pdbx_seq_one_letter_code
_entity_poly.pdbx_strand_id
1 'polypeptide(L)'
;MKRFKWLFFSFVFSLVYNGANAQEADKPGASAQEIADKLANPVASLISVPLQNNLNYGIGPFNGSKYTINIQPVVPFKLNENLNLITRFILPVVDQRDITGENTHQFGLSDATVTAFFAPKTKGIILGFGPAFLVPTATDKFLGTEKFGVGPSALVMHQGKGLSVGFIANQIWSVAGNQDRADFNQFYTQIFLSHSYKSGASLGVNAEITQNWEANTTLITLNPSIGAVTKVGKQMVQFAVMPLIPIVGPSSIKPDWGLRAVVAFVFPGS
;
A
#
# COMPACT_ATOMS: atom_id res chain seq x y z
N MET A 1 -9.90 27.40 -42.66
CA MET A 1 -9.58 27.97 -41.33
C MET A 1 -9.34 26.82 -40.34
N LYS A 2 -8.07 26.43 -40.18
CA LYS A 2 -7.62 25.32 -39.31
C LYS A 2 -6.22 25.68 -38.81
N ARG A 3 -6.06 26.36 -37.68
CA ARG A 3 -4.78 26.50 -36.92
C ARG A 3 -5.06 27.02 -35.51
N PHE A 4 -5.26 26.14 -34.53
CA PHE A 4 -4.90 26.40 -33.13
C PHE A 4 -5.07 25.11 -32.29
N LYS A 5 -4.10 24.22 -32.38
CA LYS A 5 -3.84 23.17 -31.39
C LYS A 5 -2.32 23.06 -31.32
N TRP A 6 -1.78 22.88 -30.11
CA TRP A 6 -0.37 22.84 -29.71
C TRP A 6 0.15 24.15 -29.14
N LEU A 7 0.04 24.27 -27.81
CA LEU A 7 0.97 24.98 -26.92
C LEU A 7 0.46 24.80 -25.48
N PHE A 8 0.71 23.64 -24.87
CA PHE A 8 0.71 23.48 -23.41
C PHE A 8 1.31 22.11 -23.05
N PHE A 9 2.61 21.96 -23.29
CA PHE A 9 3.41 20.88 -22.70
C PHE A 9 4.89 21.27 -22.71
N SER A 10 5.25 22.23 -21.86
CA SER A 10 6.65 22.46 -21.50
C SER A 10 6.69 23.34 -20.26
N PHE A 11 6.64 22.72 -19.08
CA PHE A 11 7.13 23.35 -17.84
C PHE A 11 7.40 22.26 -16.82
N VAL A 12 8.49 22.44 -16.06
CA VAL A 12 9.03 21.57 -15.00
C VAL A 12 9.97 20.45 -15.49
N PHE A 13 11.11 20.85 -16.07
CA PHE A 13 12.34 20.07 -15.98
C PHE A 13 13.53 21.03 -15.86
N SER A 14 13.69 21.66 -14.69
CA SER A 14 14.89 22.43 -14.33
C SER A 14 14.84 22.78 -12.85
N LEU A 15 15.45 21.94 -12.01
CA LEU A 15 16.06 22.32 -10.72
C LEU A 15 16.68 21.08 -10.04
N VAL A 16 17.70 20.49 -10.67
CA VAL A 16 18.73 19.71 -9.95
C VAL A 16 20.08 19.99 -10.63
N TYR A 17 20.62 21.16 -10.37
CA TYR A 17 22.04 21.46 -10.55
C TYR A 17 22.41 22.48 -9.47
N ASN A 18 23.03 21.99 -8.39
CA ASN A 18 24.06 22.67 -7.59
C ASN A 18 24.35 21.81 -6.35
N GLY A 19 25.61 21.38 -6.19
CA GLY A 19 26.08 20.74 -4.96
C GLY A 19 26.84 19.43 -5.13
N ALA A 20 27.82 19.36 -6.04
CA ALA A 20 28.90 18.38 -5.94
C ALA A 20 30.04 18.99 -5.11
N ASN A 21 30.16 18.57 -3.85
CA ASN A 21 31.42 18.41 -3.08
C ASN A 21 31.10 18.06 -1.62
N ALA A 22 31.42 16.83 -1.21
CA ALA A 22 32.10 16.46 0.03
C ALA A 22 32.01 14.94 0.21
N GLN A 23 33.14 14.25 0.03
CA GLN A 23 33.35 12.93 0.59
C GLN A 23 33.28 13.03 2.12
N GLU A 24 32.35 12.30 2.73
CA GLU A 24 32.56 11.79 4.08
C GLU A 24 32.31 10.28 4.04
N ALA A 25 33.40 9.54 4.25
CA ALA A 25 33.40 8.11 4.43
C ALA A 25 32.83 7.81 5.82
N ASP A 26 31.57 7.36 5.87
CA ASP A 26 30.95 6.94 7.13
C ASP A 26 30.99 5.42 7.31
N LYS A 27 31.41 5.02 8.51
CA LYS A 27 31.51 3.67 9.10
C LYS A 27 30.14 2.94 9.13
N PRO A 28 30.06 1.65 9.53
CA PRO A 28 29.02 0.72 9.07
C PRO A 28 27.64 0.98 9.69
N GLY A 29 26.95 1.99 9.19
CA GLY A 29 25.49 2.04 9.14
C GLY A 29 25.03 1.42 7.81
N ALA A 30 23.85 0.79 7.81
CA ALA A 30 23.27 0.25 6.59
C ALA A 30 23.22 1.34 5.50
N SER A 31 23.67 1.01 4.29
CA SER A 31 23.69 1.97 3.17
C SER A 31 22.27 2.46 2.85
N ALA A 32 22.12 3.66 2.27
CA ALA A 32 20.80 4.20 1.90
C ALA A 32 20.00 3.23 1.01
N GLN A 33 20.70 2.47 0.16
CA GLN A 33 20.11 1.40 -0.65
C GLN A 33 19.63 0.23 0.19
N GLU A 34 20.42 -0.27 1.15
CA GLU A 34 19.98 -1.35 2.05
C GLU A 34 18.74 -0.97 2.85
N ILE A 35 18.61 0.30 3.23
CA ILE A 35 17.44 0.78 3.97
C ILE A 35 16.22 0.85 3.03
N ALA A 36 16.38 1.39 1.82
CA ALA A 36 15.34 1.39 0.79
C ALA A 36 14.88 -0.02 0.43
N ASP A 37 15.80 -0.97 0.34
CA ASP A 37 15.48 -2.37 0.13
C ASP A 37 14.69 -2.92 1.32
N LYS A 38 15.17 -2.77 2.56
CA LYS A 38 14.43 -3.26 3.74
C LYS A 38 13.02 -2.67 3.86
N LEU A 39 12.81 -1.45 3.38
CA LEU A 39 11.52 -0.77 3.34
C LEU A 39 10.59 -1.27 2.22
N ALA A 40 11.14 -1.60 1.06
CA ALA A 40 10.40 -2.26 -0.01
C ALA A 40 10.00 -3.71 0.35
N ASN A 41 10.56 -4.25 1.44
CA ASN A 41 10.31 -5.58 1.93
C ASN A 41 9.27 -5.58 3.06
N PRO A 42 8.01 -6.04 2.79
CA PRO A 42 6.92 -6.08 3.78
C PRO A 42 7.17 -7.03 4.96
N VAL A 43 8.29 -7.75 4.98
CA VAL A 43 8.64 -8.78 5.97
C VAL A 43 10.09 -8.69 6.43
N ALA A 44 10.76 -7.56 6.15
CA ALA A 44 12.07 -7.29 6.73
C ALA A 44 11.98 -7.30 8.26
N SER A 45 13.08 -7.63 8.93
CA SER A 45 13.18 -7.66 10.40
C SER A 45 13.12 -6.26 11.05
N LEU A 46 12.38 -5.32 10.48
CA LEU A 46 12.20 -3.97 10.98
C LEU A 46 10.73 -3.76 11.30
N ILE A 47 10.48 -3.08 12.42
CA ILE A 47 9.15 -2.56 12.70
C ILE A 47 8.96 -1.35 11.79
N SER A 48 7.92 -1.36 10.97
CA SER A 48 7.59 -0.21 10.12
C SER A 48 6.16 0.23 10.37
N VAL A 49 5.94 1.55 10.30
CA VAL A 49 4.60 2.15 10.39
C VAL A 49 4.40 3.07 9.18
N PRO A 50 4.01 2.51 8.02
CA PRO A 50 3.59 3.27 6.86
C PRO A 50 2.26 3.97 7.10
N LEU A 51 2.24 5.25 6.77
CA LEU A 51 1.05 6.06 6.60
C LEU A 51 0.83 6.24 5.10
N GLN A 52 -0.12 5.47 4.55
CA GLN A 52 -0.46 5.51 3.14
C GLN A 52 -1.71 6.36 2.94
N ASN A 53 -1.52 7.53 2.35
CA ASN A 53 -2.55 8.50 2.02
C ASN A 53 -3.04 8.23 0.61
N ASN A 54 -4.32 7.94 0.44
CA ASN A 54 -4.93 7.68 -0.86
C ASN A 54 -6.00 8.74 -1.11
N LEU A 55 -5.93 9.40 -2.25
CA LEU A 55 -6.93 10.32 -2.74
C LEU A 55 -7.50 9.74 -4.03
N ASN A 56 -8.81 9.60 -4.11
CA ASN A 56 -9.51 9.08 -5.29
C ASN A 56 -10.65 10.03 -5.66
N TYR A 57 -10.84 10.24 -6.96
CA TYR A 57 -11.89 11.11 -7.51
C TYR A 57 -12.67 10.40 -8.61
N GLY A 58 -13.88 10.87 -8.88
CA GLY A 58 -14.74 10.33 -9.93
C GLY A 58 -15.35 8.99 -9.56
N ILE A 59 -15.74 8.81 -8.29
CA ILE A 59 -16.36 7.56 -7.84
C ILE A 59 -17.88 7.68 -7.97
N GLY A 60 -18.48 6.76 -8.74
CA GLY A 60 -19.93 6.61 -8.80
C GLY A 60 -20.65 7.75 -9.54
N PRO A 61 -21.99 7.74 -9.53
CA PRO A 61 -22.81 8.61 -10.37
C PRO A 61 -22.76 10.10 -10.00
N PHE A 62 -22.34 10.43 -8.78
CA PHE A 62 -22.27 11.82 -8.29
C PHE A 62 -20.85 12.40 -8.30
N ASN A 63 -19.92 11.75 -9.01
CA ASN A 63 -18.52 12.19 -9.12
C ASN A 63 -17.84 12.33 -7.75
N GLY A 64 -18.06 11.33 -6.89
CA GLY A 64 -17.62 11.34 -5.51
C GLY A 64 -16.10 11.33 -5.33
N SER A 65 -15.68 11.75 -4.14
CA SER A 65 -14.27 11.77 -3.74
C SER A 65 -14.07 10.97 -2.46
N LYS A 66 -12.92 10.32 -2.36
CA LYS A 66 -12.54 9.51 -1.20
C LYS A 66 -11.08 9.75 -0.84
N TYR A 67 -10.88 10.25 0.36
CA TYR A 67 -9.59 10.28 1.02
C TYR A 67 -9.51 9.13 2.04
N THR A 68 -8.39 8.41 2.05
CA THR A 68 -8.16 7.30 2.97
C THR A 68 -6.73 7.28 3.44
N ILE A 69 -6.53 7.37 4.75
CA ILE A 69 -5.25 7.13 5.40
C ILE A 69 -5.24 5.70 5.92
N ASN A 70 -4.40 4.84 5.34
CA ASN A 70 -4.13 3.52 5.90
C ASN A 70 -2.94 3.63 6.86
N ILE A 71 -3.18 3.27 8.12
CA ILE A 71 -2.15 3.13 9.14
C ILE A 71 -1.73 1.65 9.13
N GLN A 72 -0.50 1.34 8.75
CA GLN A 72 -0.10 -0.02 8.36
C GLN A 72 1.03 -0.66 9.21
N PRO A 73 0.93 -0.75 10.54
CA PRO A 73 2.04 -1.28 11.32
C PRO A 73 2.38 -2.72 10.92
N VAL A 74 3.65 -2.96 10.66
CA VAL A 74 4.24 -4.28 10.38
C VAL A 74 5.22 -4.59 11.50
N VAL A 75 4.97 -5.69 12.21
CA VAL A 75 5.77 -6.11 13.36
C VAL A 75 6.24 -7.55 13.14
N PRO A 76 7.54 -7.77 12.97
CA PRO A 76 8.13 -9.10 12.94
C PRO A 76 8.44 -9.60 14.35
N PHE A 77 8.09 -10.86 14.63
CA PHE A 77 8.41 -11.59 15.84
C PHE A 77 9.24 -12.83 15.48
N LYS A 78 10.33 -13.06 16.19
CA LYS A 78 11.12 -14.30 16.04
C LYS A 78 10.44 -15.42 16.84
N LEU A 79 9.87 -16.42 16.16
CA LEU A 79 9.29 -17.59 16.83
C LEU A 79 10.38 -18.59 17.23
N ASN A 80 11.34 -18.82 16.34
CA ASN A 80 12.53 -19.63 16.61
C ASN A 80 13.70 -19.22 15.68
N GLU A 81 14.77 -20.01 15.65
CA GLU A 81 15.96 -19.69 14.83
C GLU A 81 15.67 -19.62 13.33
N ASN A 82 14.67 -20.37 12.85
CA ASN A 82 14.40 -20.59 11.43
C ASN A 82 13.03 -20.05 10.97
N LEU A 83 12.21 -19.52 11.89
CA LEU A 83 10.84 -19.09 11.62
C LEU A 83 10.54 -17.76 12.30
N ASN A 84 10.03 -16.81 11.51
CA ASN A 84 9.47 -15.55 11.97
C ASN A 84 7.94 -15.56 11.83
N LEU A 85 7.26 -14.84 12.70
CA LEU A 85 5.86 -14.47 12.57
C LEU A 85 5.80 -12.98 12.25
N ILE A 86 5.11 -12.59 11.20
CA ILE A 86 5.06 -11.19 10.78
C ILE A 86 3.61 -10.76 10.76
N THR A 87 3.26 -9.87 11.68
CA THR A 87 1.91 -9.34 11.78
C THR A 87 1.84 -8.01 11.05
N ARG A 88 0.85 -7.88 10.17
CA ARG A 88 0.52 -6.65 9.45
C ARG A 88 -0.90 -6.25 9.81
N PHE A 89 -1.08 -5.02 10.24
CA PHE A 89 -2.39 -4.43 10.45
C PHE A 89 -2.59 -3.35 9.41
N ILE A 90 -3.82 -3.18 8.92
CA ILE A 90 -4.21 -2.08 8.05
C ILE A 90 -5.48 -1.50 8.67
N LEU A 91 -5.37 -0.31 9.25
CA LEU A 91 -6.50 0.43 9.78
C LEU A 91 -6.76 1.65 8.89
N PRO A 92 -7.84 1.67 8.11
CA PRO A 92 -8.18 2.82 7.28
C PRO A 92 -8.99 3.86 8.06
N VAL A 93 -8.58 5.11 7.95
CA VAL A 93 -9.40 6.29 8.30
C VAL A 93 -9.88 6.91 7.00
N VAL A 94 -11.18 7.06 6.84
CA VAL A 94 -11.82 7.47 5.58
C VAL A 94 -12.57 8.78 5.77
N ASP A 95 -12.43 9.68 4.81
CA ASP A 95 -13.33 10.80 4.53
C ASP A 95 -13.83 10.59 3.09
N GLN A 96 -15.14 10.46 2.90
CA GLN A 96 -15.73 10.35 1.58
C GLN A 96 -16.91 11.29 1.41
N ARG A 97 -17.05 11.82 0.19
CA ARG A 97 -18.09 12.77 -0.22
C ARG A 97 -18.72 12.33 -1.53
N ASP A 98 -20.04 12.49 -1.61
CA ASP A 98 -20.80 12.27 -2.84
C ASP A 98 -20.67 10.85 -3.41
N ILE A 99 -20.44 9.84 -2.55
CA ILE A 99 -20.36 8.43 -2.96
C ILE A 99 -21.69 7.72 -2.70
N THR A 100 -22.28 7.92 -1.52
CA THR A 100 -23.54 7.26 -1.13
C THR A 100 -24.79 7.98 -1.63
N GLY A 101 -24.63 9.15 -2.23
CA GLY A 101 -25.71 10.06 -2.63
C GLY A 101 -25.17 11.46 -2.87
N GLU A 102 -25.91 12.30 -3.58
CA GLU A 102 -25.57 13.72 -3.76
C GLU A 102 -25.57 14.46 -2.42
N ASN A 103 -24.57 15.32 -2.18
CA ASN A 103 -24.34 16.06 -0.94
C ASN A 103 -24.20 15.18 0.31
N THR A 104 -23.79 13.91 0.16
CA THR A 104 -23.54 13.00 1.28
C THR A 104 -22.09 13.05 1.73
N HIS A 105 -21.85 12.79 3.01
CA HIS A 105 -20.52 12.78 3.61
C HIS A 105 -20.44 11.73 4.70
N GLN A 106 -19.35 10.95 4.72
CA GLN A 106 -19.04 10.01 5.78
C GLN A 106 -17.59 10.14 6.21
N PHE A 107 -17.36 10.09 7.51
CA PHE A 107 -16.04 10.16 8.10
C PHE A 107 -15.92 9.16 9.24
N GLY A 108 -14.82 8.40 9.27
CA GLY A 108 -14.58 7.45 10.35
C GLY A 108 -13.58 6.36 10.00
N LEU A 109 -13.52 5.35 10.87
CA LEU A 109 -12.77 4.14 10.59
C LEU A 109 -13.52 3.30 9.54
N SER A 110 -12.75 2.58 8.73
CA SER A 110 -13.22 1.43 7.96
C SER A 110 -12.85 0.13 8.68
N ASP A 111 -13.23 -1.00 8.10
CA ASP A 111 -12.84 -2.32 8.62
C ASP A 111 -11.34 -2.52 8.52
N ALA A 112 -10.74 -3.08 9.56
CA ALA A 112 -9.32 -3.34 9.63
C ALA A 112 -8.99 -4.69 9.01
N THR A 113 -7.90 -4.75 8.24
CA THR A 113 -7.35 -6.04 7.79
C THR A 113 -6.13 -6.39 8.62
N VAL A 114 -6.12 -7.59 9.19
CA VAL A 114 -5.00 -8.12 9.96
C VAL A 114 -4.47 -9.37 9.28
N THR A 115 -3.17 -9.48 9.10
CA THR A 115 -2.54 -10.64 8.47
C THR A 115 -1.35 -11.10 9.30
N ALA A 116 -1.21 -12.41 9.44
CA ALA A 116 -0.10 -13.04 10.14
C ALA A 116 0.62 -13.99 9.19
N PHE A 117 1.87 -13.66 8.83
CA PHE A 117 2.71 -14.49 7.97
C PHE A 117 3.70 -15.30 8.80
N PHE A 118 3.60 -16.62 8.74
CA PHE A 118 4.69 -17.53 9.09
C PHE A 118 5.71 -17.51 7.96
N ALA A 119 6.88 -16.93 8.24
CA ALA A 119 7.92 -16.66 7.27
C ALA A 119 9.20 -17.43 7.65
N PRO A 120 9.49 -18.58 6.99
CA PRO A 120 10.72 -19.31 7.21
C PRO A 120 11.92 -18.49 6.72
N LYS A 121 13.06 -18.63 7.39
CA LYS A 121 14.30 -18.00 6.95
C LYS A 121 14.85 -18.75 5.73
N THR A 122 14.66 -18.15 4.57
CA THR A 122 15.12 -18.68 3.28
C THR A 122 16.19 -17.79 2.67
N LYS A 123 17.06 -18.36 1.83
CA LYS A 123 18.07 -17.60 1.09
C LYS A 123 17.47 -17.07 -0.21
N GLY A 124 17.56 -15.77 -0.45
CA GLY A 124 17.26 -15.12 -1.73
C GLY A 124 15.78 -14.93 -2.05
N ILE A 125 14.91 -15.87 -1.72
CA ILE A 125 13.45 -15.69 -1.79
C ILE A 125 12.94 -15.53 -0.37
N ILE A 126 11.93 -14.68 -0.19
CA ILE A 126 11.19 -14.54 1.04
C ILE A 126 9.79 -15.08 0.83
N LEU A 127 9.37 -15.96 1.73
CA LEU A 127 8.07 -16.61 1.72
C LEU A 127 7.34 -16.27 3.01
N GLY A 128 6.04 -16.07 2.91
CA GLY A 128 5.14 -15.95 4.04
C GLY A 128 3.82 -16.63 3.72
N PHE A 129 3.27 -17.40 4.67
CA PHE A 129 1.91 -17.91 4.57
C PHE A 129 1.23 -17.79 5.92
N GLY A 130 -0.08 -17.64 5.94
CA GLY A 130 -0.83 -17.70 7.19
C GLY A 130 -2.21 -17.07 7.08
N PRO A 131 -2.88 -16.81 8.19
CA PRO A 131 -4.24 -16.30 8.16
C PRO A 131 -4.28 -14.79 7.87
N ALA A 132 -5.34 -14.38 7.20
CA ALA A 132 -5.81 -13.01 7.11
C ALA A 132 -7.21 -12.90 7.72
N PHE A 133 -7.49 -11.76 8.32
CA PHE A 133 -8.72 -11.44 8.99
C PHE A 133 -9.20 -10.06 8.54
N LEU A 134 -10.52 -9.93 8.41
CA LEU A 134 -11.18 -8.64 8.32
C LEU A 134 -11.96 -8.44 9.62
N VAL A 135 -11.68 -7.35 10.31
CA VAL A 135 -12.21 -7.04 11.63
C VAL A 135 -13.12 -5.82 11.49
N PRO A 136 -14.40 -5.90 11.92
CA PRO A 136 -15.38 -4.85 11.69
C PRO A 136 -15.18 -3.65 12.64
N THR A 137 -14.13 -2.88 12.40
CA THR A 137 -13.76 -1.68 13.17
C THR A 137 -14.43 -0.41 12.68
N ALA A 138 -15.21 -0.48 11.60
CA ALA A 138 -15.82 0.71 11.03
C ALA A 138 -16.74 1.44 12.02
N THR A 139 -16.63 2.76 12.04
CA THR A 139 -17.44 3.62 12.93
C THR A 139 -18.63 4.24 12.22
N ASP A 140 -18.73 4.06 10.91
CA ASP A 140 -19.86 4.47 10.08
C ASP A 140 -20.31 3.28 9.21
N LYS A 141 -21.63 3.04 9.14
CA LYS A 141 -22.24 1.90 8.43
C LYS A 141 -21.97 1.89 6.92
N PHE A 142 -21.59 3.01 6.32
CA PHE A 142 -21.20 3.10 4.91
C PHE A 142 -19.69 2.93 4.69
N LEU A 143 -18.90 2.85 5.76
CA LEU A 143 -17.46 2.69 5.70
C LEU A 143 -16.98 1.27 6.01
N GLY A 144 -17.86 0.37 6.46
CA GLY A 144 -17.53 -1.01 6.78
C GLY A 144 -18.59 -2.01 6.31
N THR A 145 -18.25 -3.27 6.44
CA THR A 145 -19.11 -4.41 6.12
C THR A 145 -19.99 -4.81 7.31
N GLU A 146 -19.55 -4.50 8.54
CA GLU A 146 -20.09 -5.04 9.80
C GLU A 146 -20.00 -6.58 9.88
N LYS A 147 -19.05 -7.15 9.13
CA LYS A 147 -18.76 -8.58 9.09
C LYS A 147 -17.37 -8.82 9.64
N PHE A 148 -17.22 -9.89 10.40
CA PHE A 148 -15.93 -10.50 10.66
C PHE A 148 -15.65 -11.52 9.56
N GLY A 149 -14.44 -11.47 9.02
CA GLY A 149 -13.99 -12.39 7.99
C GLY A 149 -12.64 -13.02 8.29
N VAL A 150 -12.41 -14.19 7.71
CA VAL A 150 -11.17 -14.95 7.84
C VAL A 150 -10.85 -15.64 6.52
N GLY A 151 -9.57 -15.88 6.27
CA GLY A 151 -9.12 -16.79 5.22
C GLY A 151 -7.59 -16.82 5.07
N PRO A 152 -7.05 -17.47 4.03
CA PRO A 152 -5.62 -17.62 3.87
C PRO A 152 -4.98 -16.37 3.27
N SER A 153 -3.67 -16.25 3.50
CA SER A 153 -2.80 -15.24 2.91
C SER A 153 -1.44 -15.83 2.55
N ALA A 154 -0.83 -15.24 1.53
CA ALA A 154 0.49 -15.62 1.06
C ALA A 154 1.30 -14.37 0.66
N LEU A 155 2.61 -14.50 0.78
CA LEU A 155 3.60 -13.53 0.35
C LEU A 155 4.75 -14.28 -0.30
N VAL A 156 5.16 -13.84 -1.48
CA VAL A 156 6.39 -14.31 -2.14
C VAL A 156 7.11 -13.09 -2.68
N MET A 157 8.38 -12.94 -2.36
CA MET A 157 9.20 -11.91 -2.98
C MET A 157 10.66 -12.30 -3.10
N HIS A 158 11.33 -11.70 -4.06
CA HIS A 158 12.78 -11.71 -4.19
C HIS A 158 13.30 -10.30 -3.96
N GLN A 159 14.43 -10.21 -3.26
CA GLN A 159 15.12 -8.94 -3.02
C GLN A 159 16.63 -9.13 -3.16
N GLY A 160 17.26 -8.30 -4.00
CA GLY A 160 18.70 -8.31 -4.19
C GLY A 160 19.18 -7.27 -5.18
N LYS A 161 20.36 -6.69 -4.91
CA LYS A 161 21.02 -5.69 -5.76
C LYS A 161 20.10 -4.50 -6.11
N GLY A 162 19.31 -4.03 -5.15
CA GLY A 162 18.34 -2.96 -5.33
C GLY A 162 17.01 -3.38 -5.96
N LEU A 163 16.90 -4.56 -6.57
CA LEU A 163 15.64 -5.05 -7.14
C LEU A 163 14.80 -5.71 -6.06
N SER A 164 13.52 -5.33 -5.97
CA SER A 164 12.49 -6.02 -5.19
C SER A 164 11.34 -6.39 -6.13
N VAL A 165 10.95 -7.65 -6.14
CA VAL A 165 9.84 -8.14 -6.97
C VAL A 165 9.06 -9.19 -6.20
N GLY A 166 7.74 -9.14 -6.26
CA GLY A 166 6.94 -10.11 -5.54
C GLY A 166 5.45 -9.85 -5.62
N PHE A 167 4.72 -10.60 -4.82
CA PHE A 167 3.31 -10.37 -4.59
C PHE A 167 2.92 -10.71 -3.15
N ILE A 168 1.85 -10.06 -2.70
CA ILE A 168 1.10 -10.41 -1.49
C ILE A 168 -0.33 -10.69 -1.92
N ALA A 169 -0.94 -11.75 -1.39
CA ALA A 169 -2.32 -12.11 -1.69
C ALA A 169 -3.04 -12.58 -0.42
N ASN A 170 -4.34 -12.33 -0.37
CA ASN A 170 -5.24 -12.92 0.62
C ASN A 170 -6.59 -13.22 0.00
N GLN A 171 -7.26 -14.20 0.57
CA GLN A 171 -8.64 -14.56 0.29
C GLN A 171 -9.36 -14.52 1.64
N ILE A 172 -10.45 -13.76 1.74
CA ILE A 172 -11.19 -13.58 2.99
C ILE A 172 -12.68 -13.78 2.72
N TRP A 173 -13.31 -14.60 3.55
CA TRP A 173 -14.77 -14.80 3.56
C TRP A 173 -15.35 -14.20 4.82
N SER A 174 -16.53 -13.58 4.74
CA SER A 174 -17.33 -13.27 5.92
C SER A 174 -17.80 -14.57 6.59
N VAL A 175 -17.65 -14.65 7.90
CA VAL A 175 -18.04 -15.83 8.69
C VAL A 175 -18.96 -15.49 9.86
N ALA A 176 -18.99 -14.24 10.30
CA ALA A 176 -19.86 -13.74 11.36
C ALA A 176 -20.14 -12.24 11.16
N GLY A 177 -21.13 -11.69 11.88
CA GLY A 177 -21.47 -10.27 11.87
C GLY A 177 -22.96 -10.02 11.66
N ASN A 178 -23.31 -8.77 11.34
CA ASN A 178 -24.70 -8.36 11.17
C ASN A 178 -25.38 -9.15 10.03
N GLN A 179 -26.54 -9.77 10.30
CA GLN A 179 -27.28 -10.56 9.32
C GLN A 179 -27.96 -9.70 8.24
N ASP A 180 -28.23 -8.43 8.52
CA ASP A 180 -28.84 -7.49 7.57
C ASP A 180 -27.84 -6.95 6.54
N ARG A 181 -26.55 -7.25 6.72
CA ARG A 181 -25.47 -6.85 5.82
C ARG A 181 -25.12 -7.99 4.89
N ALA A 182 -24.84 -7.65 3.63
CA ALA A 182 -24.41 -8.62 2.63
C ALA A 182 -23.10 -9.30 3.06
N ASP A 183 -23.02 -10.61 2.83
CA ASP A 183 -21.77 -11.35 2.97
C ASP A 183 -20.76 -10.94 1.90
N PHE A 184 -19.49 -11.26 2.14
CA PHE A 184 -18.44 -11.02 1.17
C PHE A 184 -17.50 -12.22 1.05
N ASN A 185 -16.98 -12.39 -0.15
CA ASN A 185 -15.99 -13.40 -0.49
C ASN A 185 -15.00 -12.64 -1.38
N GLN A 186 -13.84 -12.27 -0.84
CA GLN A 186 -12.95 -11.32 -1.49
C GLN A 186 -11.52 -11.86 -1.60
N PHE A 187 -11.04 -11.94 -2.83
CA PHE A 187 -9.63 -12.10 -3.14
C PHE A 187 -8.99 -10.72 -3.33
N TYR A 188 -7.82 -10.53 -2.72
CA TYR A 188 -6.96 -9.37 -2.96
C TYR A 188 -5.56 -9.84 -3.30
N THR A 189 -4.93 -9.21 -4.30
CA THR A 189 -3.49 -9.36 -4.55
C THR A 189 -2.86 -8.03 -4.93
N GLN A 190 -1.64 -7.83 -4.45
CA GLN A 190 -0.78 -6.74 -4.88
C GLN A 190 0.51 -7.35 -5.43
N ILE A 191 0.74 -7.15 -6.72
CA ILE A 191 1.97 -7.54 -7.43
C ILE A 191 2.83 -6.30 -7.55
N PHE A 192 4.11 -6.38 -7.18
CA PHE A 192 4.98 -5.21 -7.14
C PHE A 192 6.36 -5.51 -7.71
N LEU A 193 6.95 -4.46 -8.28
CA LEU A 193 8.33 -4.41 -8.72
C LEU A 193 8.90 -3.03 -8.38
N SER A 194 10.07 -2.99 -7.76
CA SER A 194 10.77 -1.75 -7.47
C SER A 194 12.28 -1.91 -7.59
N HIS A 195 12.96 -0.82 -7.92
CA HIS A 195 14.40 -0.72 -7.95
C HIS A 195 14.87 0.45 -7.08
N SER A 196 15.64 0.15 -6.04
CA SER A 196 16.31 1.10 -5.17
C SER A 196 17.72 1.39 -5.68
N TYR A 197 18.02 2.67 -5.88
CA TYR A 197 19.35 3.13 -6.27
C TYR A 197 20.24 3.39 -5.04
N LYS A 198 21.56 3.44 -5.27
CA LYS A 198 22.55 3.77 -4.22
C LYS A 198 22.31 5.11 -3.52
N SER A 199 21.64 6.04 -4.20
CA SER A 199 21.25 7.35 -3.65
C SER A 199 20.12 7.28 -2.63
N GLY A 200 19.46 6.12 -2.47
CA GLY A 200 18.24 5.99 -1.67
C GLY A 200 16.96 6.36 -2.44
N ALA A 201 17.07 6.85 -3.67
CA ALA A 201 15.93 7.01 -4.57
C ALA A 201 15.42 5.63 -5.04
N SER A 202 14.15 5.54 -5.38
CA SER A 202 13.54 4.31 -5.90
C SER A 202 12.54 4.59 -7.00
N LEU A 203 12.49 3.70 -8.00
CA LEU A 203 11.42 3.63 -8.98
C LEU A 203 10.68 2.31 -8.82
N GLY A 204 9.40 2.27 -9.13
CA GLY A 204 8.64 1.03 -9.05
C GLY A 204 7.29 1.11 -9.73
N VAL A 205 6.59 0.00 -9.66
CA VAL A 205 5.21 -0.15 -10.10
C VAL A 205 4.57 -1.27 -9.29
N ASN A 206 3.30 -1.08 -8.93
CA ASN A 206 2.48 -2.16 -8.42
C ASN A 206 1.12 -2.22 -9.10
N ALA A 207 0.58 -3.42 -9.22
CA ALA A 207 -0.80 -3.65 -9.60
C ALA A 207 -1.57 -4.15 -8.38
N GLU A 208 -2.73 -3.56 -8.09
CA GLU A 208 -3.63 -4.02 -7.03
C GLU A 208 -4.91 -4.54 -7.67
N ILE A 209 -5.25 -5.77 -7.34
CA ILE A 209 -6.39 -6.49 -7.88
C ILE A 209 -7.26 -6.93 -6.72
N THR A 210 -8.54 -6.55 -6.77
CA THR A 210 -9.55 -7.00 -5.82
C THR A 210 -10.68 -7.67 -6.58
N GLN A 211 -10.99 -8.92 -6.26
CA GLN A 211 -12.13 -9.65 -6.78
C GLN A 211 -13.08 -9.95 -5.62
N ASN A 212 -14.30 -9.43 -5.67
CA ASN A 212 -15.36 -9.84 -4.76
C ASN A 212 -16.30 -10.80 -5.51
N TRP A 213 -16.29 -12.05 -5.09
CA TRP A 213 -17.06 -13.14 -5.70
C TRP A 213 -18.56 -13.03 -5.37
N GLU A 214 -18.93 -12.58 -4.17
CA GLU A 214 -20.34 -12.34 -3.79
C GLU A 214 -20.94 -11.17 -4.57
N ALA A 215 -20.20 -10.06 -4.66
CA ALA A 215 -20.66 -8.88 -5.37
C ALA A 215 -20.47 -8.96 -6.90
N ASN A 216 -19.79 -10.00 -7.39
CA ASN A 216 -19.36 -10.15 -8.78
C ASN A 216 -18.65 -8.90 -9.33
N THR A 217 -17.69 -8.36 -8.57
CA THR A 217 -16.93 -7.17 -8.96
C THR A 217 -15.44 -7.44 -9.01
N THR A 218 -14.77 -6.87 -10.00
CA THR A 218 -13.31 -6.88 -10.14
C THR A 218 -12.82 -5.44 -10.19
N LEU A 219 -11.82 -5.09 -9.39
CA LEU A 219 -11.12 -3.82 -9.43
C LEU A 219 -9.64 -4.09 -9.74
N ILE A 220 -9.08 -3.37 -10.70
CA ILE A 220 -7.66 -3.42 -11.03
C ILE A 220 -7.14 -1.98 -11.09
N THR A 221 -6.07 -1.70 -10.35
CA THR A 221 -5.35 -0.42 -10.41
C THR A 221 -3.88 -0.67 -10.72
N LEU A 222 -3.28 0.19 -11.54
CA LEU A 222 -1.86 0.19 -11.84
C LEU A 222 -1.22 1.47 -11.29
N ASN A 223 -0.16 1.30 -10.51
CA ASN A 223 0.37 2.35 -9.67
C ASN A 223 1.90 2.44 -9.87
N PRO A 224 2.39 3.18 -10.89
CA PRO A 224 3.81 3.49 -10.96
C PRO A 224 4.21 4.38 -9.79
N SER A 225 5.42 4.24 -9.29
CA SER A 225 5.87 4.90 -8.07
C SER A 225 7.26 5.49 -8.22
N ILE A 226 7.44 6.68 -7.65
CA ILE A 226 8.76 7.23 -7.33
C ILE A 226 8.87 7.36 -5.82
N GLY A 227 10.07 7.15 -5.27
CA GLY A 227 10.29 7.26 -3.84
C GLY A 227 11.71 7.60 -3.49
N ALA A 228 11.92 7.89 -2.21
CA ALA A 228 13.22 8.16 -1.63
C ALA A 228 13.25 7.77 -0.16
N VAL A 229 14.42 7.37 0.31
CA VAL A 229 14.72 7.22 1.73
C VAL A 229 15.62 8.36 2.17
N THR A 230 15.30 8.97 3.30
CA THR A 230 16.12 10.02 3.91
C THR A 230 16.13 9.90 5.44
N LYS A 231 16.96 10.70 6.10
CA LYS A 231 17.01 10.85 7.55
C LYS A 231 16.34 12.16 7.94
N VAL A 232 15.33 12.09 8.80
CA VAL A 232 14.78 13.25 9.50
C VAL A 232 15.30 13.21 10.93
N GLY A 233 16.34 13.99 11.21
CA GLY A 233 17.12 13.85 12.44
C GLY A 233 17.76 12.46 12.53
N LYS A 234 17.42 11.70 13.57
CA LYS A 234 17.88 10.31 13.76
C LYS A 234 16.93 9.26 13.17
N GLN A 235 15.74 9.67 12.73
CA GLN A 235 14.69 8.77 12.25
C GLN A 235 14.86 8.54 10.74
N MET A 236 14.99 7.28 10.32
CA MET A 236 14.90 6.92 8.90
C MET A 236 13.45 7.05 8.45
N VAL A 237 13.23 7.75 7.33
CA VAL A 237 11.89 7.96 6.76
C VAL A 237 11.92 7.65 5.27
N GLN A 238 10.93 6.88 4.82
CA GLN A 238 10.64 6.69 3.41
C GLN A 238 9.55 7.62 2.95
N PHE A 239 9.69 8.15 1.74
CA PHE A 239 8.64 8.84 1.00
C PHE A 239 8.40 8.12 -0.31
N ALA A 240 7.14 7.98 -0.72
CA ALA A 240 6.79 7.55 -2.06
C ALA A 240 5.54 8.27 -2.55
N VAL A 241 5.47 8.52 -3.86
CA VAL A 241 4.31 9.08 -4.53
C VAL A 241 3.97 8.21 -5.73
N MET A 242 2.68 7.93 -5.92
CA MET A 242 2.17 7.03 -6.95
C MET A 242 0.84 7.59 -7.49
N PRO A 243 0.69 7.91 -8.78
CA PRO A 243 -0.65 8.02 -9.35
C PRO A 243 -1.35 6.66 -9.23
N LEU A 244 -2.63 6.69 -8.92
CA LEU A 244 -3.50 5.51 -8.95
C LEU A 244 -4.25 5.54 -10.28
N ILE A 245 -4.03 4.52 -11.12
CA ILE A 245 -4.62 4.44 -12.46
C ILE A 245 -5.59 3.26 -12.48
N PRO A 246 -6.90 3.49 -12.29
CA PRO A 246 -7.91 2.43 -12.38
C PRO A 246 -8.02 1.92 -13.81
N ILE A 247 -7.89 0.60 -13.98
CA ILE A 247 -7.93 -0.09 -15.29
C ILE A 247 -9.25 -0.82 -15.47
N VAL A 248 -9.70 -1.52 -14.42
CA VAL A 248 -10.95 -2.31 -14.42
C VAL A 248 -11.75 -1.98 -13.17
N GLY A 249 -13.07 -1.92 -13.31
CA GLY A 249 -13.97 -1.68 -12.21
C GLY A 249 -15.39 -1.29 -12.66
N PRO A 250 -16.43 -1.67 -11.91
CA PRO A 250 -17.77 -1.14 -12.13
C PRO A 250 -17.79 0.39 -11.96
N SER A 251 -18.51 1.10 -12.82
CA SER A 251 -18.60 2.58 -12.77
C SER A 251 -19.12 3.13 -11.44
N SER A 252 -19.88 2.33 -10.68
CA SER A 252 -20.42 2.72 -9.36
C SER A 252 -19.34 2.86 -8.27
N ILE A 253 -18.21 2.16 -8.40
CA ILE A 253 -17.19 2.07 -7.33
C ILE A 253 -15.77 2.36 -7.83
N LYS A 254 -15.53 2.28 -9.14
CA LYS A 254 -14.23 2.56 -9.76
C LYS A 254 -14.01 4.06 -9.83
N PRO A 255 -12.94 4.62 -9.22
CA PRO A 255 -12.58 6.01 -9.46
C PRO A 255 -12.15 6.24 -10.91
N ASP A 256 -12.09 7.51 -11.32
CA ASP A 256 -11.51 7.91 -12.59
C ASP A 256 -9.99 8.03 -12.50
N TRP A 257 -9.49 8.55 -11.37
CA TRP A 257 -8.08 8.63 -11.06
C TRP A 257 -7.86 8.75 -9.54
N GLY A 258 -6.61 8.58 -9.12
CA GLY A 258 -6.22 8.90 -7.77
C GLY A 258 -4.73 9.23 -7.63
N LEU A 259 -4.35 9.57 -6.41
CA LEU A 259 -2.98 9.84 -6.01
C LEU A 259 -2.74 9.18 -4.66
N ARG A 260 -1.59 8.53 -4.52
CA ARG A 260 -1.12 7.95 -3.29
C ARG A 260 0.19 8.57 -2.87
N ALA A 261 0.28 8.95 -1.59
CA ALA A 261 1.52 9.36 -0.94
C ALA A 261 1.76 8.48 0.28
N VAL A 262 2.98 7.97 0.42
CA VAL A 262 3.39 7.11 1.53
C VAL A 262 4.48 7.80 2.31
N VAL A 263 4.32 7.82 3.64
CA VAL A 263 5.39 8.15 4.58
C VAL A 263 5.58 6.94 5.49
N ALA A 264 6.76 6.33 5.50
CA ALA A 264 7.03 5.17 6.36
C ALA A 264 8.11 5.47 7.39
N PHE A 265 7.76 5.29 8.66
CA PHE A 265 8.69 5.34 9.77
C PHE A 265 9.27 3.96 10.02
N VAL A 266 10.59 3.89 10.17
CA VAL A 266 11.33 2.65 10.36
C VAL A 266 11.95 2.63 11.74
N PHE A 267 11.60 1.63 12.53
CA PHE A 267 12.17 1.42 13.85
C PHE A 267 13.08 0.19 13.83
N PRO A 268 14.14 0.17 14.64
CA PRO A 268 14.91 -1.04 14.87
C PRO A 268 13.95 -2.18 15.27
N GLY A 269 14.07 -3.34 14.63
CA GLY A 269 13.36 -4.53 15.08
C GLY A 269 13.93 -5.04 16.41
N SER A 270 13.10 -5.75 17.17
CA SER A 270 13.48 -6.49 18.38
C SER A 270 14.28 -7.75 18.07
#